data_AF-A0A5E4N1E0-F1
#
_entry.id   AF-A0A5E4N1E0-F1
#
_cell.length_a   1.000
_cell.length_b   1.000
_cell.length_c   1.000
_cell.angle_alpha   90.00
_cell.angle_beta   90.00
_cell.angle_gamma   90.00
#
_symmetry.space_group_name_H-M   'P 1'
#
loop_
_entity.id
_entity.type
_entity.pdbx_description
1 polymer ?
#
loop_
_entity_poly.entity_id
_entity_poly.type
_entity_poly.pdbx_seq_one_letter_code
_entity_poly.pdbx_strand_id
1 'polypeptide(L)'
;MSHRMIAPGLEFASQETLELTKKKVWSMIEFSRQHLRDGHFIVLWKDSTFTYSYFLWFEDQSGTSLKPRVQPITLELFPGILNGDYYEKLLEQCFPRMPKGKVRCFELFCVHLGLATASCVLEHSRRLSATVWEVTGRPSNLLDLF
;
A
#
# COMPACT_ATOMS: atom_id res chain seq x y z
N MET A 1 4.53 13.72 48.34
CA MET A 1 5.12 12.56 47.62
C MET A 1 4.71 12.68 46.17
N SER A 2 5.65 12.89 45.24
CA SER A 2 5.36 13.08 43.82
C SER A 2 5.59 11.77 43.08
N HIS A 3 4.50 11.09 42.68
CA HIS A 3 4.55 9.88 41.87
C HIS A 3 4.74 10.27 40.40
N ARG A 4 5.99 10.48 40.01
CA ARG A 4 6.35 10.72 38.62
C ARG A 4 6.31 9.38 37.88
N MET A 5 5.21 9.10 37.17
CA MET A 5 5.17 8.00 36.20
C MET A 5 6.05 8.37 35.02
N ILE A 6 7.14 7.61 34.83
CA ILE A 6 7.97 7.69 33.62
C ILE A 6 7.42 6.62 32.69
N ALA A 7 6.81 7.05 31.57
CA ALA A 7 6.49 6.11 30.51
C ALA A 7 7.81 5.49 30.01
N PRO A 8 7.89 4.15 29.84
CA PRO A 8 9.09 3.53 29.28
C PRO A 8 9.32 4.14 27.89
N GLY A 9 10.37 4.93 27.76
CA GLY A 9 10.79 5.45 26.47
C GLY A 9 11.36 4.29 25.66
N LEU A 10 10.73 3.93 24.54
CA LEU A 10 11.42 3.13 23.54
C LEU A 10 12.57 3.99 23.00
N GLU A 11 13.80 3.60 23.29
CA GLU A 11 14.98 4.26 22.75
C GLU A 11 15.20 3.81 21.30
N PHE A 12 14.42 4.39 20.38
CA PHE A 12 14.41 4.04 18.95
C PHE A 12 15.75 4.28 18.23
N ALA A 13 16.71 4.93 18.88
CA ALA A 13 18.01 5.30 18.32
C ALA A 13 19.11 4.27 18.59
N SER A 14 18.88 3.24 19.41
CA SER A 14 19.89 2.20 19.62
C SER A 14 20.02 1.33 18.36
N GLN A 15 21.26 0.96 18.00
CA GLN A 15 21.54 0.20 16.78
C GLN A 15 20.74 -1.13 16.73
N GLU A 16 20.59 -1.78 17.88
CA GLU A 16 19.80 -3.00 18.02
C GLU A 16 18.31 -2.77 17.70
N THR A 17 17.74 -1.67 18.20
CA THR A 17 16.34 -1.31 17.92
C THR A 17 16.14 -0.98 16.45
N LEU A 18 17.12 -0.31 15.82
CA LEU A 18 17.08 0.01 14.39
C LEU A 18 17.10 -1.26 13.53
N GLU A 19 17.99 -2.22 13.81
CA GLU A 19 18.07 -3.47 13.06
C GLU A 19 16.81 -4.33 13.25
N LEU A 20 16.29 -4.42 14.48
CA LEU A 20 15.05 -5.15 14.75
C LEU A 20 13.86 -4.51 14.03
N THR A 21 13.76 -3.18 14.05
CA THR A 21 12.71 -2.44 13.35
C THR A 21 12.81 -2.65 11.85
N LYS A 22 14.01 -2.56 11.28
CA LYS A 22 14.26 -2.81 9.86
C LYS A 22 13.83 -4.22 9.46
N LYS A 23 14.26 -5.24 10.22
CA LYS A 23 13.85 -6.64 9.99
C LYS A 23 12.34 -6.80 10.05
N LYS A 24 11.68 -6.15 11.01
CA LYS A 24 10.23 -6.19 11.17
C LYS A 24 9.52 -5.53 9.97
N VAL A 25 9.99 -4.37 9.51
CA VAL A 25 9.45 -3.67 8.33
C VAL A 25 9.57 -4.54 7.08
N TRP A 26 10.73 -5.17 6.85
CA TRP A 26 10.90 -6.05 5.70
C TRP A 26 9.97 -7.27 5.75
N SER A 27 9.81 -7.88 6.92
CA SER A 27 8.85 -8.98 7.10
C SER A 27 7.40 -8.57 6.80
N MET A 28 6.98 -7.35 7.19
CA MET A 28 5.65 -6.83 6.86
C MET A 28 5.47 -6.60 5.34
N ILE A 29 6.51 -6.11 4.66
CA ILE A 29 6.52 -5.92 3.20
C ILE A 29 6.43 -7.27 2.48
N GLU A 30 7.25 -8.25 2.87
CA GLU A 30 7.24 -9.60 2.30
C GLU A 30 5.88 -10.28 2.47
N PHE A 31 5.31 -10.22 3.68
CA PHE A 31 3.98 -10.74 3.95
C PHE A 31 2.92 -10.12 3.04
N SER A 32 2.93 -8.79 2.90
CA SER A 32 1.95 -8.08 2.06
C SER A 32 2.11 -8.41 0.58
N ARG A 33 3.36 -8.49 0.10
CA ARG A 33 3.67 -8.86 -1.30
C ARG A 33 3.28 -10.29 -1.63
N GLN A 34 3.44 -11.22 -0.70
CA GLN A 34 3.00 -12.60 -0.88
C GLN A 34 1.48 -12.67 -1.05
N HIS A 35 0.72 -11.96 -0.22
CA HIS A 35 -0.74 -11.90 -0.36
C HIS A 35 -1.16 -11.32 -1.70
N LEU A 36 -0.45 -10.30 -2.19
CA LEU A 36 -0.71 -9.76 -3.52
C LEU A 36 -0.43 -10.77 -4.63
N ARG A 37 0.65 -11.55 -4.52
CA ARG A 37 0.91 -12.67 -5.44
C ARG A 37 -0.19 -13.73 -5.42
N ASP A 38 -0.87 -13.89 -4.30
CA ASP A 38 -2.00 -14.81 -4.17
C ASP A 38 -3.33 -14.19 -4.65
N GLY A 39 -3.27 -12.98 -5.24
CA GLY A 39 -4.41 -12.28 -5.83
C GLY A 39 -5.20 -11.40 -4.84
N HIS A 40 -4.67 -11.16 -3.64
CA HIS A 40 -5.28 -10.27 -2.66
C HIS A 40 -4.82 -8.83 -2.87
N PHE A 41 -5.73 -7.96 -3.30
CA PHE A 41 -5.41 -6.54 -3.52
C PHE A 41 -5.47 -5.71 -2.25
N ILE A 42 -6.05 -6.23 -1.17
CA ILE A 42 -6.22 -5.50 0.07
C ILE A 42 -5.77 -6.40 1.21
N VAL A 43 -4.85 -5.90 2.03
CA VAL A 43 -4.42 -6.51 3.27
C VAL A 43 -4.51 -5.46 4.37
N LEU A 44 -5.09 -5.85 5.50
CA LEU A 44 -5.02 -5.10 6.73
C LEU A 44 -4.59 -6.07 7.82
N TRP A 45 -3.44 -5.84 8.42
CA TRP A 45 -2.86 -6.73 9.40
C TRP A 45 -2.43 -5.96 10.65
N LYS A 46 -2.51 -6.63 11.78
CA LYS A 46 -2.13 -6.08 13.08
C LYS A 46 -1.37 -7.12 13.86
N ASP A 47 -0.23 -6.70 14.42
CA ASP A 47 0.46 -7.44 15.46
C ASP A 47 0.58 -6.59 16.74
N SER A 48 1.40 -7.04 17.69
CA SER A 48 1.60 -6.37 18.97
C SER A 48 2.25 -4.99 18.86
N THR A 49 2.98 -4.73 17.78
CA THR A 49 3.87 -3.56 17.63
C THR A 49 3.38 -2.62 16.54
N PHE A 50 2.87 -3.16 15.43
CA PHE A 50 2.44 -2.40 14.26
C PHE A 50 1.07 -2.84 13.76
N THR A 51 0.36 -1.88 13.15
CA THR A 51 -0.76 -2.14 12.27
C THR A 51 -0.37 -1.67 10.88
N TYR A 52 -0.44 -2.53 9.88
CA TYR A 52 -0.07 -2.17 8.52
C TYR A 52 -1.15 -2.57 7.53
N SER A 53 -1.20 -1.82 6.44
CA SER A 53 -2.18 -2.01 5.39
C SER A 53 -1.53 -1.89 4.03
N TYR A 54 -1.96 -2.74 3.13
CA TYR A 54 -1.55 -2.75 1.74
C TYR A 54 -2.79 -2.67 0.87
N PHE A 55 -2.84 -1.68 -0.03
CA PHE A 55 -3.91 -1.50 -0.98
C PHE A 55 -3.34 -1.45 -2.39
N LEU A 56 -3.91 -2.26 -3.26
CA LEU A 56 -3.77 -2.15 -4.69
C LEU A 56 -5.14 -1.82 -5.28
N TRP A 57 -5.23 -0.76 -6.07
CA TRP A 57 -6.46 -0.43 -6.78
C TRP A 57 -6.19 0.02 -8.21
N PHE A 58 -7.25 0.00 -9.00
CA PHE A 58 -7.19 0.29 -10.42
C PHE A 58 -8.13 1.44 -10.74
N GLU A 59 -7.71 2.30 -11.66
CA GLU A 59 -8.56 3.36 -12.20
C GLU A 59 -8.44 3.44 -13.71
N ASP A 60 -9.48 3.93 -14.36
CA ASP A 60 -9.40 4.31 -15.77
C ASP A 60 -8.72 5.68 -15.95
N GLN A 61 -8.65 6.16 -17.19
CA GLN A 61 -8.02 7.44 -17.48
C GLN A 61 -8.73 8.64 -16.83
N SER A 62 -10.03 8.52 -16.54
CA SER A 62 -10.85 9.55 -15.89
C SER A 62 -10.75 9.56 -14.36
N GLY A 63 -10.05 8.59 -13.76
CA GLY A 63 -9.98 8.43 -12.30
C GLY A 63 -11.14 7.62 -11.72
N THR A 64 -11.96 6.99 -12.55
CA THR A 64 -13.02 6.11 -12.07
C THR A 64 -12.41 4.79 -11.61
N SER A 65 -12.74 4.36 -10.39
CA SER A 65 -12.27 3.09 -9.84
C SER A 65 -12.77 1.89 -10.67
N LEU A 66 -11.85 1.01 -11.03
CA LEU A 66 -12.10 -0.20 -11.80
C LEU A 66 -11.96 -1.44 -10.91
N LYS A 67 -12.89 -2.37 -11.05
CA LYS A 67 -12.79 -3.70 -10.43
C LYS A 67 -12.17 -4.69 -11.42
N PRO A 68 -11.20 -5.51 -11.00
CA PRO A 68 -10.67 -6.61 -11.81
C PRO A 68 -11.80 -7.47 -12.35
N ARG A 69 -11.72 -7.80 -13.64
CA ARG A 69 -12.73 -8.63 -14.31
C ARG A 69 -12.47 -10.11 -14.09
N VAL A 70 -11.22 -10.45 -13.84
CA VAL A 70 -10.72 -11.80 -13.60
C VAL A 70 -9.80 -11.74 -12.39
N GLN A 71 -9.85 -12.77 -11.56
CA GLN A 71 -8.91 -12.91 -10.46
C GLN A 71 -7.55 -13.34 -11.05
N PRO A 72 -6.47 -12.58 -10.79
CA PRO A 72 -5.17 -12.90 -11.34
C PRO A 72 -4.66 -14.22 -10.76
N ILE A 73 -3.95 -14.98 -11.59
CA ILE A 73 -3.20 -16.14 -11.13
C ILE A 73 -1.87 -15.69 -10.55
N THR A 74 -1.28 -16.51 -9.69
CA THR A 74 0.01 -16.20 -9.08
C THR A 74 1.08 -15.93 -10.14
N LEU A 75 1.66 -14.74 -10.07
CA LEU A 75 2.79 -14.34 -10.90
C LEU A 75 4.10 -14.83 -10.26
N GLU A 76 5.07 -15.20 -11.10
CA GLU A 76 6.42 -15.59 -10.64
C GLU A 76 7.21 -14.38 -10.13
N LEU A 77 6.91 -13.19 -10.66
CA LEU A 77 7.52 -11.93 -10.27
C LEU A 77 6.94 -11.41 -8.96
N PHE A 78 7.74 -10.64 -8.22
CA PHE A 78 7.29 -9.99 -6.98
C PHE A 78 6.77 -8.58 -7.25
N PRO A 79 5.74 -8.11 -6.53
CA PRO A 79 5.31 -6.73 -6.59
C PRO A 79 6.45 -5.75 -6.20
N GLY A 80 6.45 -4.57 -6.81
CA GLY A 80 7.36 -3.46 -6.48
C GLY A 80 7.93 -2.76 -7.70
N ILE A 81 8.25 -1.46 -7.54
CA ILE A 81 8.71 -0.57 -8.62
C ILE A 81 9.98 -1.03 -9.33
N LEU A 82 10.83 -1.81 -8.66
CA LEU A 82 12.09 -2.32 -9.21
C LEU A 82 11.93 -3.71 -9.88
N ASN A 83 10.76 -4.34 -9.76
CA ASN A 83 10.55 -5.72 -10.20
C ASN A 83 9.94 -5.80 -11.61
N GLY A 84 10.54 -5.07 -12.55
CA GLY A 84 10.26 -5.18 -13.98
C GLY A 84 8.79 -4.92 -14.36
N ASP A 85 8.20 -5.86 -15.09
CA ASP A 85 6.87 -5.76 -15.73
C ASP A 85 5.74 -6.39 -14.89
N TYR A 86 5.94 -6.60 -13.58
CA TYR A 86 4.95 -7.22 -12.68
C TYR A 86 3.56 -6.60 -12.82
N TYR A 87 3.46 -5.27 -12.69
CA TYR A 87 2.17 -4.58 -12.73
C TYR A 87 1.55 -4.58 -14.13
N GLU A 88 2.35 -4.60 -15.19
CA GLU A 88 1.83 -4.71 -16.56
C GLU A 88 1.18 -6.09 -16.78
N LYS A 89 1.86 -7.17 -16.37
CA LYS A 89 1.30 -8.53 -16.41
C LYS A 89 0.07 -8.67 -15.53
N LEU A 90 0.08 -8.07 -14.35
CA LEU A 90 -1.08 -8.06 -13.46
C LEU A 90 -2.28 -7.37 -14.14
N LEU A 91 -2.07 -6.23 -14.79
CA LEU A 91 -3.12 -5.52 -15.53
C LEU A 91 -3.66 -6.33 -16.71
N GLU A 92 -2.81 -7.01 -17.46
CA GLU A 92 -3.22 -7.90 -18.56
C GLU A 92 -4.13 -9.04 -18.07
N GLN A 93 -3.82 -9.64 -16.91
CA GLN A 93 -4.66 -10.68 -16.31
C GLN A 93 -5.98 -10.14 -15.76
N CYS A 94 -5.93 -9.02 -15.03
CA CYS A 94 -7.13 -8.43 -14.42
C CYS A 94 -8.09 -7.82 -15.46
N PHE A 95 -7.56 -7.34 -16.60
CA PHE A 95 -8.30 -6.58 -17.62
C PHE A 95 -7.96 -7.00 -19.06
N PRO A 96 -8.14 -8.28 -19.45
CA PRO A 96 -7.65 -8.82 -20.74
C PRO A 96 -8.28 -8.20 -21.99
N ARG A 97 -9.40 -7.49 -21.85
CA ARG A 97 -10.12 -6.83 -22.95
C ARG A 97 -9.90 -5.31 -22.99
N MET A 98 -9.09 -4.76 -22.08
CA MET A 98 -8.79 -3.33 -22.06
C MET A 98 -7.45 -3.08 -22.78
N PRO A 99 -7.37 -2.04 -23.62
CA PRO A 99 -6.10 -1.67 -24.25
C PRO A 99 -5.03 -1.31 -23.22
N LYS A 100 -3.76 -1.62 -23.53
CA LYS A 100 -2.62 -1.23 -22.69
C LYS A 100 -2.61 0.28 -22.43
N GLY A 101 -2.25 0.69 -21.21
CA GLY A 101 -2.21 2.09 -20.80
C GLY A 101 -3.57 2.76 -20.53
N LYS A 102 -4.68 2.03 -20.63
CA LYS A 102 -6.02 2.53 -20.27
C LYS A 102 -6.39 2.33 -18.80
N VAL A 103 -5.67 1.46 -18.11
CA VAL A 103 -5.82 1.21 -16.67
C VAL A 103 -4.56 1.68 -15.96
N ARG A 104 -4.74 2.48 -14.91
CA ARG A 104 -3.69 2.83 -13.96
C ARG A 104 -3.79 1.90 -12.76
N CYS A 105 -2.64 1.43 -12.30
CA CYS A 105 -2.51 0.64 -11.10
C CYS A 105 -1.86 1.50 -10.01
N PHE A 106 -2.45 1.49 -8.82
CA PHE A 106 -1.95 2.22 -7.67
C PHE A 106 -1.63 1.25 -6.55
N GLU A 107 -0.52 1.50 -5.87
CA GLU A 107 -0.06 0.76 -4.71
C GLU A 107 0.10 1.74 -3.54
N LEU A 108 -0.48 1.40 -2.40
CA LEU A 108 -0.31 2.14 -1.16
C LEU A 108 -0.01 1.17 -0.02
N PHE A 109 1.14 1.35 0.62
CA PHE A 109 1.52 0.64 1.82
C PHE A 109 1.64 1.62 2.98
N CYS A 110 0.89 1.40 4.06
CA CYS A 110 0.91 2.23 5.25
C CYS A 110 1.29 1.41 6.47
N VAL A 111 2.15 1.95 7.32
CA VAL A 111 2.53 1.36 8.61
C VAL A 111 2.19 2.33 9.72
N HIS A 112 1.48 1.85 10.73
CA HIS A 112 1.09 2.55 11.93
C HIS A 112 1.59 1.78 13.15
N LEU A 113 1.75 2.45 14.29
CA LEU A 113 1.97 1.77 15.56
C LEU A 113 0.73 0.93 15.94
N GLY A 114 0.94 -0.15 16.70
CA GLY A 114 -0.08 -1.15 17.06
C GLY A 114 -1.31 -0.61 17.82
N LEU A 115 -1.29 0.66 18.21
CA LEU A 115 -2.44 1.35 18.81
C LEU A 115 -3.51 1.74 17.79
N ALA A 116 -3.15 1.86 16.51
CA ALA A 116 -4.10 2.22 15.46
C ALA A 116 -5.19 1.14 15.31
N THR A 117 -6.44 1.61 15.14
CA THR A 117 -7.59 0.75 14.85
C THR A 117 -7.74 0.60 13.34
N ALA A 118 -8.41 -0.47 12.90
CA ALA A 118 -8.72 -0.70 11.50
C ALA A 118 -9.42 0.51 10.84
N SER A 119 -10.40 1.10 11.54
CA SER A 119 -11.12 2.28 11.05
C SER A 119 -10.22 3.49 10.84
N CYS A 120 -9.30 3.75 11.78
CA CYS A 120 -8.33 4.84 11.65
C CYS A 120 -7.39 4.63 10.46
N VAL A 121 -6.87 3.40 10.29
CA VAL A 121 -6.01 3.06 9.14
C VAL A 121 -6.75 3.27 7.82
N LEU A 122 -7.99 2.79 7.70
CA LEU A 122 -8.80 2.95 6.49
C LEU A 122 -9.10 4.42 6.17
N GLU A 123 -9.43 5.22 7.18
CA GLU A 123 -9.68 6.65 7.00
C GLU A 123 -8.42 7.38 6.50
N HIS A 124 -7.27 7.12 7.13
CA HIS A 124 -5.99 7.71 6.73
C HIS A 124 -5.62 7.32 5.30
N SER A 125 -5.72 6.03 4.95
CA SER A 125 -5.43 5.55 3.60
C SER A 125 -6.34 6.21 2.56
N ARG A 126 -7.63 6.40 2.84
CA ARG A 126 -8.57 7.09 1.94
C ARG A 126 -8.18 8.55 1.72
N ARG A 127 -7.75 9.24 2.77
CA ARG A 127 -7.31 10.65 2.66
C ARG A 127 -6.04 10.77 1.84
N LEU A 128 -5.07 9.88 2.08
CA LEU A 128 -3.82 9.84 1.30
C LEU A 128 -4.07 9.51 -0.17
N SER A 129 -4.94 8.55 -0.47
CA SER A 129 -5.27 8.20 -1.85
C SER A 129 -5.96 9.34 -2.58
N ALA A 130 -6.76 10.16 -1.89
CA ALA A 130 -7.43 11.31 -2.50
C ALA A 130 -6.47 12.44 -2.89
N THR A 131 -5.35 12.59 -2.18
CA THR A 131 -4.35 13.66 -2.43
C THR A 131 -3.13 13.20 -3.22
N VAL A 132 -3.09 11.94 -3.67
CA VAL A 132 -1.92 11.39 -4.37
C VAL A 132 -1.59 12.15 -5.67
N TRP A 133 -2.59 12.79 -6.29
CA TRP A 133 -2.42 13.59 -7.50
C TRP A 133 -1.73 14.94 -7.26
N GLU A 134 -1.93 15.52 -6.09
CA GLU A 134 -1.28 16.77 -5.71
C GLU A 134 0.25 16.60 -5.65
N VAL A 135 0.72 15.41 -5.25
CA VAL A 135 2.14 15.09 -5.11
C VAL A 135 2.79 14.65 -6.43
N THR A 136 2.04 13.96 -7.29
CA THR A 136 2.56 13.44 -8.56
C THR A 136 2.51 14.46 -9.70
N GLY A 137 1.94 15.64 -9.46
CA GLY A 137 1.87 16.74 -10.43
C GLY A 137 1.02 16.44 -11.66
N ARG A 138 0.19 15.39 -11.60
CA ARG A 138 -0.69 15.00 -12.71
C ARG A 138 -2.10 15.54 -12.42
N PRO A 139 -2.61 16.49 -13.22
CA PRO A 139 -3.98 16.95 -13.05
C PRO A 139 -4.95 15.80 -13.30
N SER A 140 -5.97 15.69 -12.45
CA SER A 140 -7.08 14.72 -12.61
C SER A 140 -7.92 14.97 -13.86
N ASN A 141 -7.85 16.18 -14.45
CA ASN A 141 -8.63 16.57 -15.61
C ASN A 141 -7.76 17.33 -16.64
N LEU A 142 -7.81 16.89 -17.89
CA LEU A 142 -7.31 17.62 -19.06
C LEU A 142 -8.10 18.92 -19.34
N LEU A 143 -9.17 19.18 -18.58
CA LEU A 143 -10.01 20.39 -18.68
C LEU A 143 -9.54 21.55 -17.80
N ASP A 144 -8.55 21.36 -16.93
CA ASP A 144 -7.98 22.46 -16.12
C ASP A 144 -6.83 23.20 -16.84
N LEU A 145 -6.68 22.99 -18.16
CA LEU A 145 -5.67 23.66 -19.00
C LEU A 145 -6.25 24.60 -20.06
N PHE A 146 -7.57 24.85 -20.06
CA PHE A 146 -8.23 25.87 -20.89
C PHE A 146 -9.38 26.55 -20.14
#